data_AF-A0A8R7V731-F1
#
_entry.id   AF-A0A8R7V731-F1
#
_cell.length_a   1.000
_cell.length_b   1.000
_cell.length_c   1.000
_cell.angle_alpha   90.00
_cell.angle_beta   90.00
_cell.angle_gamma   90.00
#
_symmetry.space_group_name_H-M   'P 1'
#
loop_
_entity.id
_entity.type
_entity.pdbx_description
1 polymer ?
#
loop_
_entity_poly.entity_id
_entity_poly.type
_entity_poly.pdbx_seq_one_letter_code
_entity_poly.pdbx_strand_id
1 'polypeptide(L)'
;MDDSEFEGKDYVLCHEHRKRAERLVAFEGIHTGRRFLACAVKDGKNCGLVEWVDPSWPATMENALSKLWDMYEESKRNRTEDNLMNSFAVHNLTQEKIKLQASYDKLVGDVQAILDENERRAQMERKPDESKLQEKYDMVKNLTVSQASVIRNMKLKLVEEKTKLQAHIDEIEKVMEQTKDKLNGIKAILDE
;
A
#
# COMPACT_ATOMS: atom_id res chain seq x y z
N MET A 1 -12.93 -20.29 69.79
CA MET A 1 -14.09 -20.95 69.16
C MET A 1 -13.80 -22.42 69.29
N ASP A 2 -14.54 -23.08 70.18
CA ASP A 2 -14.39 -24.49 70.50
C ASP A 2 -14.96 -25.27 69.31
N ASP A 3 -14.12 -26.07 68.66
CA ASP A 3 -14.40 -26.84 67.44
C ASP A 3 -15.23 -28.10 67.80
N SER A 4 -16.21 -27.93 68.69
CA SER A 4 -16.89 -29.01 69.43
C SER A 4 -17.95 -29.77 68.62
N GLU A 5 -18.07 -29.53 67.31
CA GLU A 5 -18.97 -30.28 66.43
C GLU A 5 -18.28 -31.45 65.70
N PHE A 6 -17.02 -31.72 66.02
CA PHE A 6 -16.22 -32.76 65.38
C PHE A 6 -16.22 -34.07 66.18
N GLU A 7 -17.23 -34.92 65.98
CA GLU A 7 -17.20 -36.28 66.54
C GLU A 7 -16.20 -37.18 65.77
N GLY A 8 -15.21 -37.74 66.46
CA GLY A 8 -14.25 -38.72 65.91
C GLY A 8 -13.02 -38.96 66.81
N LYS A 9 -12.24 -40.02 66.53
CA LYS A 9 -10.94 -40.23 67.22
C LYS A 9 -9.95 -39.14 66.82
N ASP A 10 -9.76 -38.16 67.70
CA ASP A 10 -8.89 -37.00 67.44
C ASP A 10 -7.39 -37.28 67.59
N TYR A 11 -7.00 -38.51 67.96
CA TYR A 11 -5.62 -38.82 68.31
C TYR A 11 -5.10 -40.08 67.59
N VAL A 12 -4.63 -39.88 66.37
CA VAL A 12 -3.88 -40.89 65.59
C VAL A 12 -2.44 -40.42 65.43
N LEU A 13 -1.48 -41.30 65.74
CA LEU A 13 -0.05 -41.03 65.57
C LEU A 13 0.46 -41.75 64.33
N CYS A 14 1.21 -41.03 63.50
CA CYS A 14 1.94 -41.65 62.40
C CYS A 14 3.00 -42.62 62.95
N HIS A 15 2.95 -43.88 62.56
CA HIS A 15 3.88 -44.91 63.01
C HIS A 15 5.34 -44.63 62.59
N GLU A 16 5.54 -44.11 61.38
CA GLU A 16 6.88 -43.83 60.85
C GLU A 16 7.46 -42.52 61.42
N HIS A 17 6.66 -41.45 61.46
CA HIS A 17 7.14 -40.11 61.78
C HIS A 17 6.89 -39.69 63.24
N ARG A 18 6.14 -40.48 64.01
CA ARG A 18 5.76 -40.23 65.42
C ARG A 18 5.15 -38.85 65.67
N LYS A 19 4.52 -38.27 64.64
CA LYS A 19 3.76 -37.01 64.73
C LYS A 19 2.27 -37.30 64.70
N ARG A 20 1.48 -36.41 65.31
CA ARG A 20 0.01 -36.45 65.24
C ARG A 20 -0.42 -36.32 63.79
N ALA A 21 -1.40 -37.13 63.40
CA ALA A 21 -2.02 -37.06 62.09
C ALA A 21 -2.76 -35.72 61.93
N GLU A 22 -2.67 -35.15 60.74
CA GLU A 22 -3.43 -33.97 60.33
C GLU A 22 -4.76 -34.41 59.74
N ARG A 23 -5.79 -33.61 59.98
CA ARG A 23 -7.13 -33.82 59.44
C ARG A 23 -7.27 -33.10 58.10
N LEU A 24 -7.65 -33.84 57.06
CA LEU A 24 -7.80 -33.37 55.70
C LEU A 24 -9.17 -33.73 55.13
N VAL A 25 -9.52 -33.12 54.00
CA VAL A 25 -10.71 -33.43 53.22
C VAL A 25 -10.28 -33.91 51.85
N ALA A 26 -10.90 -34.96 51.33
CA ALA A 26 -10.63 -35.44 49.99
C ALA A 26 -11.28 -34.52 48.96
N PHE A 27 -10.51 -34.13 47.95
CA PHE A 27 -10.95 -33.22 46.91
C PHE A 27 -11.23 -33.91 45.58
N GLU A 28 -10.93 -35.20 45.43
CA GLU A 28 -11.00 -35.91 44.15
C GLU A 28 -11.73 -37.26 44.26
N GLY A 29 -12.35 -37.66 43.14
CA GLY A 29 -13.01 -38.95 42.97
C GLY A 29 -14.27 -39.15 43.82
N ILE A 30 -14.64 -40.41 44.06
CA ILE A 30 -15.84 -40.79 44.81
C ILE A 30 -15.78 -40.45 46.30
N HIS A 31 -14.64 -39.95 46.80
CA HIS A 31 -14.48 -39.57 48.19
C HIS A 31 -14.50 -38.06 48.41
N THR A 32 -14.74 -37.26 47.36
CA THR A 32 -14.84 -35.80 47.48
C THR A 32 -15.75 -35.39 48.64
N GLY A 33 -15.23 -34.50 49.49
CA GLY A 33 -15.90 -33.98 50.67
C GLY A 33 -15.73 -34.82 51.95
N ARG A 34 -15.23 -36.07 51.87
CA ARG A 34 -15.00 -36.91 53.05
C ARG A 34 -13.73 -36.51 53.79
N ARG A 35 -13.78 -36.58 55.11
CA ARG A 35 -12.67 -36.27 56.02
C ARG A 35 -11.82 -37.51 56.29
N PHE A 36 -10.51 -37.32 56.28
CA PHE A 36 -9.53 -38.36 56.62
C PHE A 36 -8.38 -37.78 57.45
N LEU A 37 -7.68 -38.66 58.16
CA LEU A 37 -6.45 -38.38 58.88
C LEU A 37 -5.27 -38.84 58.04
N ALA A 38 -4.28 -37.97 57.89
CA ALA A 38 -3.06 -38.24 57.14
C ALA A 38 -1.82 -37.82 57.92
N CYS A 39 -0.64 -38.26 57.49
CA CYS A 39 0.60 -37.82 58.10
C CYS A 39 0.82 -36.30 57.90
N ALA A 40 1.14 -35.58 58.98
CA ALA A 40 1.43 -34.15 58.94
C ALA A 40 2.81 -33.81 58.32
N VAL A 41 3.66 -34.81 58.03
CA VAL A 41 4.98 -34.60 57.42
C VAL A 41 4.83 -34.50 55.90
N LYS A 42 5.06 -33.30 55.34
CA LYS A 42 4.91 -33.00 53.91
C LYS A 42 6.16 -33.29 53.08
N ASP A 43 7.34 -33.13 53.66
CA ASP A 43 8.64 -33.19 52.93
C ASP A 43 9.42 -34.49 53.18
N GLY A 44 8.72 -35.60 53.41
CA GLY A 44 9.30 -36.92 53.69
C GLY A 44 8.77 -38.01 52.76
N LYS A 45 9.31 -39.23 52.90
CA LYS A 45 8.72 -40.41 52.24
C LYS A 45 7.25 -40.52 52.67
N ASN A 46 6.35 -40.66 51.70
CA ASN A 46 4.93 -40.90 52.00
C ASN A 46 4.80 -42.21 52.79
N CYS A 47 4.44 -42.10 54.07
CA CYS A 47 4.28 -43.24 54.97
C CYS A 47 2.93 -43.96 54.79
N GLY A 48 2.08 -43.52 53.85
CA GLY A 48 0.81 -44.15 53.50
C GLY A 48 -0.28 -44.07 54.57
N LEU A 49 -0.11 -43.27 55.63
CA LEU A 49 -1.15 -43.12 56.66
C LEU A 49 -2.37 -42.42 56.07
N VAL A 50 -3.47 -43.15 55.94
CA VAL A 50 -4.80 -42.62 55.57
C VAL A 50 -5.85 -43.36 56.40
N GLU A 51 -6.54 -42.65 57.29
CA GLU A 51 -7.65 -43.20 58.09
C GLU A 51 -8.90 -42.34 57.88
N TRP A 52 -9.98 -42.93 57.37
CA TRP A 52 -11.23 -42.21 57.10
C TRP A 52 -12.00 -41.94 58.38
N VAL A 53 -12.41 -40.69 58.57
CA VAL A 53 -13.22 -40.23 59.71
C VAL A 53 -14.69 -40.39 59.38
N ASP A 54 -15.09 -39.96 58.17
CA ASP A 54 -16.46 -40.08 57.71
C ASP A 54 -16.73 -41.49 57.15
N PRO A 55 -17.96 -42.02 57.33
CA PRO A 55 -18.36 -43.24 56.67
C PRO A 55 -18.24 -43.11 55.14
N SER A 56 -18.19 -44.24 54.44
CA SER A 56 -18.32 -44.23 52.98
C SER A 56 -19.61 -43.55 52.58
N TRP A 57 -19.57 -42.84 51.46
CA TRP A 57 -20.78 -42.27 50.91
C TRP A 57 -21.77 -43.39 50.57
N PRO A 58 -23.09 -43.16 50.70
CA PRO A 58 -24.07 -44.07 50.13
C PRO A 58 -23.83 -44.24 48.62
N ALA A 59 -24.15 -45.41 48.07
CA ALA A 59 -23.90 -45.70 46.65
C ALA A 59 -24.47 -44.63 45.69
N THR A 60 -25.63 -44.04 46.02
CA THR A 60 -26.21 -42.93 45.24
C THR A 60 -25.26 -41.74 45.13
N MET A 61 -24.58 -41.39 46.22
CA MET A 61 -23.65 -40.27 46.27
C MET A 61 -22.32 -40.62 45.63
N GLU A 62 -21.78 -41.83 45.84
CA GLU A 62 -20.57 -42.28 45.14
C GLU A 62 -20.77 -42.28 43.62
N ASN A 63 -21.92 -42.76 43.14
CA ASN A 63 -22.27 -42.74 41.72
C ASN A 63 -22.41 -41.31 41.18
N ALA A 64 -23.00 -40.40 41.96
CA ALA A 64 -23.12 -38.99 41.57
C ALA A 64 -21.75 -38.32 41.47
N LEU A 65 -20.88 -38.53 42.45
CA LEU A 65 -19.51 -38.02 42.44
C LEU A 65 -18.70 -38.60 41.28
N SER A 66 -18.79 -39.91 41.03
CA SER A 66 -18.12 -40.55 39.88
C SER A 66 -18.52 -39.86 38.57
N LYS A 67 -19.82 -39.69 38.32
CA LYS A 67 -20.32 -39.04 37.11
C LYS A 67 -19.84 -37.59 36.98
N LEU A 68 -19.86 -36.83 38.08
CA LEU A 68 -19.38 -35.44 38.07
C LEU A 68 -17.89 -35.35 37.74
N TRP A 69 -17.07 -36.26 38.27
CA TRP A 69 -15.64 -36.33 37.94
C TRP A 69 -15.39 -36.77 36.51
N ASP A 70 -16.14 -37.76 36.01
CA ASP A 70 -16.06 -38.18 34.61
C ASP A 70 -16.36 -37.01 33.66
N MET A 71 -17.44 -36.26 33.93
CA MET A 71 -17.81 -35.05 33.19
C MET A 71 -16.74 -33.96 33.28
N TYR A 72 -16.15 -33.76 34.46
CA TYR A 72 -15.10 -32.77 34.66
C TYR A 72 -13.83 -33.11 33.87
N GLU A 73 -13.38 -34.35 33.93
CA GLU A 73 -12.18 -34.80 33.21
C GLU A 73 -12.40 -34.84 31.69
N GLU A 74 -13.60 -35.20 31.23
CA GLU A 74 -13.99 -35.06 29.83
C GLU A 74 -13.97 -33.60 29.38
N SER A 75 -14.61 -32.69 30.14
CA SER A 75 -14.58 -31.25 29.85
C SER A 75 -13.17 -30.67 29.80
N LYS A 76 -12.29 -31.13 30.70
CA LYS A 76 -10.89 -30.70 30.75
C LYS A 76 -10.09 -31.22 29.55
N ARG A 77 -10.30 -32.47 29.13
CA ARG A 77 -9.72 -33.03 27.91
C ARG A 77 -10.18 -32.28 26.67
N ASN A 78 -11.50 -32.07 26.51
CA ASN A 78 -12.06 -31.36 25.36
C ASN A 78 -11.49 -29.94 25.25
N ARG A 79 -11.40 -29.20 26.36
CA ARG A 79 -10.76 -27.87 26.38
C ARG A 79 -9.30 -27.91 25.95
N THR A 80 -8.56 -28.93 26.36
CA THR A 80 -7.15 -29.09 25.98
C THR A 80 -7.00 -29.36 24.49
N GLU A 81 -7.86 -30.21 23.94
CA GLU A 81 -7.92 -30.51 22.51
C GLU A 81 -8.32 -29.29 21.68
N ASP A 82 -9.38 -28.57 22.09
CA ASP A 82 -9.81 -27.33 21.44
C ASP A 82 -8.70 -26.28 21.45
N ASN A 83 -8.01 -26.10 22.59
CA ASN A 83 -6.89 -25.18 22.69
C ASN A 83 -5.74 -25.54 21.74
N LEU A 84 -5.46 -26.84 21.59
CA LEU A 84 -4.44 -27.32 20.65
C LEU A 84 -4.86 -27.06 19.19
N MET A 85 -6.10 -27.38 18.83
CA MET A 85 -6.64 -27.15 17.49
C MET A 85 -6.69 -25.66 17.15
N ASN A 86 -7.13 -24.82 18.09
CA ASN A 86 -7.11 -23.37 17.95
C ASN A 86 -5.68 -22.83 17.78
N SER A 87 -4.70 -23.37 18.52
CA SER A 87 -3.30 -23.01 18.35
C SER A 87 -2.78 -23.31 16.94
N PHE A 88 -3.12 -24.48 16.38
CA PHE A 88 -2.77 -24.81 14.99
C PHE A 88 -3.45 -23.86 13.99
N ALA A 89 -4.73 -23.57 14.16
CA ALA A 89 -5.46 -22.63 13.30
C ALA A 89 -4.84 -21.23 13.32
N VAL A 90 -4.53 -20.70 14.51
CA VAL A 90 -3.86 -19.40 14.67
C VAL A 90 -2.49 -19.40 14.01
N HIS A 91 -1.71 -20.47 14.16
CA HIS A 91 -0.40 -20.59 13.51
C HIS A 91 -0.53 -20.53 11.99
N ASN A 92 -1.45 -21.31 11.40
CA ASN A 92 -1.68 -21.33 9.97
C ASN A 92 -2.11 -19.95 9.44
N LEU A 93 -3.10 -19.32 10.08
CA LEU A 93 -3.55 -17.97 9.71
C LEU A 93 -2.44 -16.93 9.82
N THR A 94 -1.56 -17.07 10.83
CA THR A 94 -0.39 -16.19 10.98
C THR A 94 0.58 -16.35 9.81
N GLN A 95 0.83 -17.58 9.35
CA GLN A 95 1.68 -17.84 8.19
C GLN A 95 1.08 -17.27 6.90
N GLU A 96 -0.22 -17.45 6.68
CA GLU A 96 -0.92 -16.87 5.53
C GLU A 96 -0.88 -15.34 5.55
N LYS A 97 -1.10 -14.73 6.72
CA LYS A 97 -0.98 -13.28 6.91
C LYS A 97 0.41 -12.77 6.53
N ILE A 98 1.48 -13.45 6.94
CA ILE A 98 2.86 -13.06 6.58
C ILE A 98 3.08 -13.12 5.07
N LYS A 99 2.62 -14.20 4.40
CA LYS A 99 2.74 -14.35 2.94
C LYS A 99 1.95 -13.27 2.18
N LEU A 100 0.75 -12.95 2.67
CA LEU A 100 -0.09 -11.94 2.07
C LEU A 100 0.52 -10.54 2.26
N GLN A 101 1.06 -10.26 3.44
CA GLN A 101 1.76 -9.00 3.71
C GLN A 101 2.95 -8.80 2.76
N ALA A 102 3.78 -9.83 2.58
CA ALA A 102 4.91 -9.76 1.65
C ALA A 102 4.46 -9.51 0.19
N SER A 103 3.37 -10.15 -0.23
CA SER A 103 2.78 -9.92 -1.55
C SER A 103 2.24 -8.50 -1.70
N TYR A 104 1.60 -7.97 -0.66
CA TYR A 104 1.09 -6.60 -0.62
C TYR A 104 2.23 -5.57 -0.70
N ASP A 105 3.27 -5.72 0.12
CA ASP A 105 4.42 -4.82 0.14
C ASP A 105 5.12 -4.80 -1.23
N LYS A 106 5.24 -5.96 -1.88
CA LYS A 106 5.74 -6.05 -3.26
C LYS A 106 4.86 -5.28 -4.25
N LEU A 107 3.54 -5.47 -4.18
CA LEU A 107 2.60 -4.78 -5.07
C LEU A 107 2.66 -3.26 -4.89
N VAL A 108 2.77 -2.78 -3.65
CA VAL A 108 2.96 -1.35 -3.35
C VAL A 108 4.25 -0.85 -4.01
N GLY A 109 5.35 -1.60 -3.90
CA GLY A 109 6.60 -1.26 -4.57
C GLY A 109 6.48 -1.22 -6.10
N ASP A 110 5.82 -2.22 -6.69
CA ASP A 110 5.61 -2.29 -8.15
C ASP A 110 4.75 -1.10 -8.64
N VAL A 111 3.70 -0.73 -7.90
CA VAL A 111 2.87 0.45 -8.22
C VAL A 111 3.66 1.74 -8.12
N GLN A 112 4.48 1.91 -7.07
CA GLN A 112 5.33 3.09 -6.93
C GLN A 112 6.31 3.22 -8.11
N ALA A 113 6.94 2.13 -8.52
CA ALA A 113 7.85 2.12 -9.67
C ALA A 113 7.15 2.51 -10.99
N ILE A 114 5.90 2.06 -11.19
CA ILE A 114 5.09 2.44 -12.35
C ILE A 114 4.76 3.94 -12.32
N LEU A 115 4.40 4.48 -11.15
CA LEU A 115 4.11 5.90 -10.99
C LEU A 115 5.34 6.76 -11.31
N ASP A 116 6.51 6.39 -10.78
CA ASP A 116 7.76 7.10 -11.02
C ASP A 116 8.15 7.09 -12.51
N GLU A 117 8.03 5.93 -13.18
CA GLU A 117 8.30 5.82 -14.62
C GLU A 117 7.29 6.62 -15.45
N ASN A 118 6.01 6.64 -15.05
CA ASN A 118 5.00 7.43 -15.72
C ASN A 118 5.25 8.94 -15.58
N GLU A 119 5.67 9.40 -14.40
CA GLU A 119 6.07 10.79 -14.20
C GLU A 119 7.27 11.17 -15.07
N ARG A 120 8.28 10.31 -15.13
CA ARG A 120 9.46 10.49 -15.98
C ARG A 120 9.07 10.59 -17.47
N ARG A 121 8.15 9.74 -17.93
CA ARG A 121 7.59 9.82 -19.29
C ARG A 121 6.86 11.14 -19.54
N ALA A 122 5.98 11.55 -18.63
CA ALA A 122 5.28 12.82 -18.73
C ALA A 122 6.23 14.04 -18.76
N GLN A 123 7.37 13.98 -18.06
CA GLN A 123 8.41 15.01 -18.14
C GLN A 123 9.12 15.05 -19.50
N MET A 124 9.37 13.89 -20.12
CA MET A 124 9.95 13.84 -21.47
C MET A 124 8.95 14.26 -22.55
N GLU A 125 7.68 13.86 -22.44
CA GLU A 125 6.62 14.22 -23.39
C GLU A 125 6.25 15.70 -23.34
N ARG A 126 6.38 16.35 -22.18
CA ARG A 126 6.27 17.82 -22.05
C ARG A 126 7.45 18.58 -22.65
N LYS A 127 8.53 17.92 -23.06
CA LYS A 127 9.67 18.52 -23.77
C LYS A 127 9.77 18.05 -25.23
N PRO A 128 8.79 18.33 -26.12
CA PRO A 128 9.11 18.42 -27.54
C PRO A 128 9.83 19.75 -27.72
N ASP A 129 11.17 19.71 -27.64
CA ASP A 129 12.16 20.76 -27.91
C ASP A 129 11.58 22.13 -28.33
N GLU A 130 10.95 22.81 -27.38
CA GLU A 130 10.31 24.12 -27.58
C GLU A 130 11.35 25.13 -28.07
N SER A 131 12.62 24.91 -27.69
CA SER A 131 13.79 25.61 -28.22
C SER A 131 13.97 25.39 -29.73
N LYS A 132 13.95 24.15 -30.24
CA LYS A 132 14.04 23.90 -31.69
C LYS A 132 12.85 24.45 -32.47
N LEU A 133 11.65 24.40 -31.89
CA LEU A 133 10.46 24.98 -32.55
C LEU A 133 10.56 26.50 -32.61
N GLN A 134 11.02 27.14 -31.53
CA GLN A 134 11.26 28.57 -31.45
C GLN A 134 12.37 29.02 -32.43
N GLU A 135 13.49 28.29 -32.50
CA GLU A 135 14.56 28.55 -33.48
C GLU A 135 14.05 28.50 -34.92
N LYS A 136 13.23 27.48 -35.26
CA LYS A 136 12.63 27.38 -36.58
C LYS A 136 11.65 28.53 -36.85
N TYR A 137 10.86 28.92 -35.85
CA TYR A 137 9.94 30.05 -35.95
C TYR A 137 10.70 31.35 -36.23
N ASP A 138 11.76 31.63 -35.47
CA ASP A 138 12.58 32.84 -35.63
C ASP A 138 13.31 32.86 -36.97
N MET A 139 13.81 31.71 -37.43
CA MET A 139 14.41 31.58 -38.76
C MET A 139 13.40 31.91 -39.86
N VAL A 140 12.19 31.35 -39.82
CA VAL A 140 11.14 31.62 -40.81
C VAL A 140 10.74 33.09 -40.79
N LYS A 141 10.56 33.69 -39.60
CA LYS A 141 10.24 35.11 -39.42
C LYS A 141 11.30 36.02 -40.06
N ASN A 142 12.58 35.74 -39.83
CA ASN A 142 13.69 36.49 -40.41
C ASN A 142 13.76 36.35 -41.94
N LEU A 143 13.53 35.15 -42.47
CA LEU A 143 13.45 34.91 -43.91
C LEU A 143 12.30 35.70 -44.54
N THR A 144 11.13 35.74 -43.90
CA THR A 144 9.98 36.53 -44.38
C THR A 144 10.30 38.03 -44.43
N VAL A 145 10.93 38.58 -43.39
CA VAL A 145 11.34 39.99 -43.36
C VAL A 145 12.37 40.30 -44.46
N SER A 146 13.37 39.42 -44.62
CA SER A 146 14.39 39.56 -45.66
C SER A 146 13.78 39.52 -47.06
N GLN A 147 12.88 38.56 -47.32
CA GLN A 147 12.18 38.43 -48.59
C GLN A 147 11.34 39.68 -48.90
N ALA A 148 10.61 40.23 -47.92
CA ALA A 148 9.86 41.46 -48.08
C ALA A 148 10.75 42.66 -48.43
N SER A 149 11.96 42.72 -47.87
CA SER A 149 12.97 43.73 -48.18
C SER A 149 13.46 43.61 -49.63
N VAL A 150 13.81 42.40 -50.07
CA VAL A 150 14.24 42.14 -51.45
C VAL A 150 13.13 42.51 -52.45
N ILE A 151 11.89 42.12 -52.19
CA ILE A 151 10.74 42.46 -53.03
C ILE A 151 10.56 43.98 -53.13
N ARG A 152 10.68 44.72 -52.01
CA ARG A 152 10.58 46.18 -52.01
C ARG A 152 11.68 46.81 -52.88
N ASN A 153 12.92 46.36 -52.73
CA ASN A 153 14.05 46.87 -53.49
C ASN A 153 13.90 46.57 -55.00
N MET A 154 13.42 45.38 -55.35
CA MET A 154 13.12 45.04 -56.75
C MET A 154 12.01 45.92 -57.33
N LYS A 155 10.94 46.18 -56.56
CA LYS A 155 9.87 47.10 -56.98
C LYS A 155 10.38 48.52 -57.20
N LEU A 156 11.26 49.02 -56.34
CA LEU A 156 11.86 50.35 -56.50
C LEU A 156 12.70 50.43 -57.78
N LYS A 157 13.58 49.45 -58.02
CA LYS A 157 14.37 49.39 -59.27
C LYS A 157 13.49 49.33 -60.52
N LEU A 158 12.41 48.55 -60.48
CA LEU A 158 11.44 48.48 -61.59
C LEU A 158 10.77 49.84 -61.85
N VAL A 159 10.43 50.59 -60.80
CA VAL A 159 9.86 51.95 -60.95
C VAL A 159 10.89 52.90 -61.53
N GLU A 160 12.14 52.88 -61.06
CA GLU A 160 13.22 53.71 -61.58
C GLU A 160 13.46 53.45 -63.08
N GLU A 161 13.61 52.19 -63.48
CA GLU A 161 13.80 51.84 -64.90
C GLU A 161 12.57 52.22 -65.74
N LYS A 162 11.35 52.04 -65.22
CA LYS A 162 10.12 52.50 -65.90
C LYS A 162 10.12 54.01 -66.11
N THR A 163 10.55 54.81 -65.13
CA THR A 163 10.62 56.27 -65.26
C THR A 163 11.66 56.70 -66.30
N LYS A 164 12.83 56.03 -66.36
CA LYS A 164 13.84 56.31 -67.39
C LYS A 164 13.34 55.99 -68.79
N LEU A 165 12.70 54.84 -68.97
CA LEU A 165 12.12 54.45 -70.26
C LEU A 165 11.01 55.41 -70.68
N GLN A 166 10.16 55.86 -69.75
CA GLN A 166 9.14 56.86 -70.05
C GLN A 166 9.76 58.18 -70.51
N ALA A 167 10.81 58.66 -69.84
CA ALA A 167 11.51 59.87 -70.26
C ALA A 167 12.10 59.75 -71.68
N HIS A 168 12.65 58.60 -72.04
CA HIS A 168 13.12 58.34 -73.41
C HIS A 168 11.98 58.30 -74.44
N ILE A 169 10.82 57.73 -74.09
CA ILE A 169 9.63 57.76 -74.96
C ILE A 169 9.18 59.21 -75.21
N ASP A 170 9.05 60.00 -74.15
CA ASP A 170 8.61 61.41 -74.23
C ASP A 170 9.57 62.24 -75.12
N GLU A 171 10.88 61.96 -75.03
CA GLU A 171 11.90 62.61 -75.86
C GLU A 171 11.78 62.22 -77.35
N ILE A 172 11.55 60.93 -77.65
CA ILE A 172 11.32 60.46 -79.02
C ILE A 172 10.04 61.06 -79.60
N GLU A 173 8.94 61.09 -78.84
CA GLU A 173 7.68 61.71 -79.26
C GLU A 173 7.87 63.18 -79.60
N LYS A 174 8.63 63.92 -78.79
CA LYS A 174 8.99 65.31 -79.07
C LYS A 174 9.78 65.46 -80.38
N VAL A 175 10.77 64.61 -80.62
CA VAL A 175 11.55 64.63 -81.87
C VAL A 175 10.68 64.25 -83.07
N MET A 176 9.76 63.30 -82.92
CA MET A 176 8.80 62.95 -83.98
C MET A 176 7.92 64.14 -84.34
N GLU A 177 7.34 64.83 -83.35
CA GLU A 177 6.46 65.98 -83.63
C GLU A 177 7.24 67.11 -84.30
N GLN A 178 8.45 67.41 -83.83
CA GLN A 178 9.34 68.36 -84.49
C GLN A 178 9.68 67.95 -85.94
N THR A 179 9.87 66.67 -86.20
CA THR A 179 10.18 66.16 -87.55
C THR A 179 8.96 66.25 -88.46
N LYS A 180 7.79 65.94 -87.95
CA LYS A 180 6.50 66.06 -88.64
C LYS A 180 6.20 67.53 -88.98
N ASP A 181 6.43 68.46 -88.07
CA ASP A 181 6.30 69.90 -88.32
C ASP A 181 7.24 70.38 -89.44
N LYS A 182 8.50 69.95 -89.41
CA LYS A 182 9.46 70.24 -90.50
C LYS A 182 8.99 69.68 -91.83
N LEU A 183 8.46 68.46 -91.86
CA LEU A 183 8.00 67.79 -93.07
C LEU A 183 6.76 68.50 -93.66
N ASN A 184 5.83 68.93 -92.80
CA ASN A 184 4.71 69.79 -93.18
C ASN A 184 5.18 71.13 -93.76
N GLY A 185 6.20 71.76 -93.16
CA GLY A 185 6.79 72.99 -93.68
C GLY A 185 7.44 72.83 -95.06
N ILE A 186 8.18 71.74 -95.30
CA ILE A 186 8.74 71.42 -96.63
C ILE A 186 7.63 71.21 -97.66
N LYS A 187 6.55 70.51 -97.28
CA LYS A 187 5.42 70.26 -98.17
C LYS A 187 4.73 71.55 -98.62
N ALA A 188 4.56 72.50 -97.70
CA ALA A 188 3.98 73.81 -98.03
C ALA A 188 4.81 74.62 -99.05
N ILE A 189 6.14 74.46 -99.07
CA ILE A 189 7.03 75.11 -100.05
C ILE A 189 6.90 74.49 -101.45
N LEU A 190 6.57 73.20 -101.55
CA LEU A 190 6.47 72.48 -102.82
C LEU A 190 5.11 72.65 -103.52
N ASP A 191 4.10 73.15 -102.80
CA ASP A 191 2.72 73.35 -103.29
C ASP A 191 2.42 74.82 -103.73
N GLU A 192 3.43 75.72 -103.75
CA GLU A 192 3.42 77.10 -104.32
C GLU A 192 4.09 77.17 -105.71
#